data_AF-A0A914XQU9-F1
#
_entry.id   AF-A0A914XQU9-F1
#
_cell.length_a   1.000
_cell.length_b   1.000
_cell.length_c   1.000
_cell.angle_alpha   90.00
_cell.angle_beta   90.00
_cell.angle_gamma   90.00
#
_symmetry.space_group_name_H-M   'P 1'
#
loop_
_entity.id
_entity.type
_entity.pdbx_description
1 polymer ?
#
loop_
_entity_poly.entity_id
_entity_poly.type
_entity_poly.pdbx_seq_one_letter_code
_entity_poly.pdbx_strand_id
1 'polypeptide(L)'
;MRITRDEPLANEGTEESDAVQLKPQEIIVNIRPKAKVTFDVTYRQAVDYPVDLYYLMDLSYSMNDDKEKLSELGDSLAARMRNITKNFRLGFGSFIDKKLMPFIDPRPEKQRSPCPVCAEPYGFKNQMSLTTNTERFSKEVEKAEISGNLDAPEGGFDAVMQALSCNEDIGWRERARKMVVFSTDAGFHYAGDGRLAGLVVPNDGQCHLDNRGYYTKSLDQDYPSIALLHQRIRERKANLIFAVTEKNLHLYEQLRDALPDVSSSVGVLADDSRNMPTTDKECPPPVPVLAIVLGVIAGIVILGLILLLVWKLLTVLHDRAEYARFENERLMAKWDTGENPIYKQATTTFKNPAYGGKQ
;
A
#
# COMPACT_ATOMS: atom_id res chain seq x y z
N MET A 1 24.15 3.52 -27.82
CA MET A 1 22.97 2.70 -27.47
C MET A 1 22.42 2.10 -28.76
N ARG A 2 22.08 0.82 -28.77
CA ARG A 2 21.48 0.12 -29.93
C ARG A 2 20.31 -0.70 -29.42
N ILE A 3 19.13 -0.49 -29.99
CA ILE A 3 17.97 -1.34 -29.73
C ILE A 3 18.13 -2.60 -30.58
N THR A 4 18.05 -3.78 -29.96
CA THR A 4 18.20 -5.07 -30.66
C THR A 4 16.86 -5.78 -30.85
N ARG A 5 15.89 -5.52 -29.98
CA ARG A 5 14.52 -6.03 -30.12
C ARG A 5 13.52 -4.93 -29.79
N ASP A 6 12.66 -4.61 -30.77
CA ASP A 6 11.69 -3.50 -30.72
C ASP A 6 10.33 -3.87 -31.33
N GLU A 7 9.79 -5.01 -30.93
CA GLU A 7 8.48 -5.47 -31.35
C GLU A 7 7.39 -4.46 -30.94
N PRO A 8 6.40 -4.21 -31.83
CA PRO A 8 5.29 -3.31 -31.52
C PRO A 8 4.44 -3.89 -30.39
N LEU A 9 3.81 -2.99 -29.62
CA LEU A 9 2.87 -3.37 -28.57
C LEU A 9 1.65 -4.08 -29.19
N ALA A 10 1.33 -5.29 -28.71
CA ALA A 10 0.29 -6.15 -29.25
C ALA A 10 -0.77 -6.48 -28.17
N ASN A 11 -2.05 -6.45 -28.58
CA ASN A 11 -3.19 -6.57 -27.67
C ASN A 11 -3.78 -7.99 -27.59
N GLU A 12 -3.56 -8.83 -28.60
CA GLU A 12 -4.25 -10.12 -28.76
C GLU A 12 -3.30 -11.27 -28.51
N GLY A 13 -3.41 -11.89 -27.33
CA GLY A 13 -2.91 -13.23 -27.08
C GLY A 13 -4.05 -14.21 -27.23
N THR A 14 -4.21 -14.82 -28.41
CA THR A 14 -4.98 -16.08 -28.50
C THR A 14 -4.22 -17.20 -27.78
N GLU A 15 -2.89 -17.06 -27.66
CA GLU A 15 -1.94 -17.93 -26.95
C GLU A 15 -1.11 -17.10 -25.93
N GLU A 16 -0.50 -17.78 -24.94
CA GLU A 16 0.35 -17.19 -23.87
C GLU A 16 1.58 -16.39 -24.39
N SER A 17 1.91 -16.47 -25.68
CA SER A 17 3.15 -15.95 -26.26
C SER A 17 3.06 -14.58 -26.91
N ASP A 18 1.86 -14.08 -27.23
CA ASP A 18 1.74 -13.07 -28.29
C ASP A 18 1.50 -11.63 -27.77
N ALA A 19 1.24 -11.47 -26.47
CA ALA A 19 1.02 -10.16 -25.88
C ALA A 19 2.36 -9.45 -25.57
N VAL A 20 2.69 -8.42 -26.36
CA VAL A 20 3.83 -7.53 -26.13
C VAL A 20 3.39 -6.27 -25.40
N GLN A 21 3.73 -6.16 -24.11
CA GLN A 21 3.29 -5.05 -23.23
C GLN A 21 4.37 -3.98 -22.98
N LEU A 22 5.64 -4.28 -23.22
CA LEU A 22 6.76 -3.36 -23.03
C LEU A 22 7.54 -3.21 -24.34
N LYS A 23 7.97 -1.97 -24.62
CA LYS A 23 8.76 -1.62 -25.80
C LYS A 23 9.80 -0.55 -25.43
N PRO A 24 11.08 -0.68 -25.81
CA PRO A 24 11.72 -1.82 -26.50
C PRO A 24 11.95 -3.02 -25.56
N GLN A 25 12.11 -4.23 -26.10
CA GLN A 25 12.31 -5.44 -25.29
C GLN A 25 13.79 -5.71 -24.99
N GLU A 26 14.70 -5.25 -25.85
CA GLU A 26 16.14 -5.45 -25.66
C GLU A 26 16.94 -4.25 -26.17
N ILE A 27 17.83 -3.73 -25.31
CA ILE A 27 18.68 -2.58 -25.58
C ILE A 27 20.11 -2.90 -25.15
N ILE A 28 21.08 -2.67 -26.04
CA ILE A 28 22.50 -2.70 -25.74
C ILE A 28 22.99 -1.27 -25.53
N VAL A 29 23.45 -0.96 -24.31
CA VAL A 29 23.95 0.37 -23.94
C VAL A 29 25.45 0.31 -23.64
N ASN A 30 26.27 0.90 -24.50
CA ASN A 30 27.69 1.14 -24.23
C ASN A 30 27.85 2.51 -23.57
N ILE A 31 28.32 2.55 -22.33
CA ILE A 31 28.42 3.76 -21.51
C ILE A 31 29.80 3.88 -20.86
N ARG A 32 30.34 5.11 -20.78
CA ARG A 32 31.59 5.39 -20.06
C ARG A 32 31.31 5.44 -18.54
N PRO A 33 32.31 5.12 -17.68
CA PRO A 33 32.15 5.29 -16.25
C PRO A 33 31.66 6.70 -15.88
N LYS A 34 30.64 6.78 -15.02
CA LYS A 34 29.97 8.01 -14.55
C LYS A 34 29.17 8.79 -15.60
N ALA A 35 29.08 8.34 -16.85
CA ALA A 35 28.16 8.93 -17.82
C ALA A 35 26.71 8.50 -17.52
N LYS A 36 25.74 9.31 -17.93
CA LYS A 36 24.30 9.01 -17.86
C LYS A 36 23.77 8.78 -19.27
N VAL A 37 22.90 7.79 -19.42
CA VAL A 37 22.17 7.53 -20.68
C VAL A 37 20.68 7.47 -20.34
N THR A 38 19.89 8.19 -21.11
CA THR A 38 18.43 8.19 -21.03
C THR A 38 17.89 7.44 -22.22
N PHE A 39 16.85 6.63 -22.00
CA PHE A 39 16.12 5.95 -23.05
C PHE A 39 14.66 5.81 -22.64
N ASP A 40 13.79 5.76 -23.64
CA ASP A 40 12.35 5.71 -23.43
C ASP A 40 11.87 4.26 -23.39
N VAL A 41 11.01 3.96 -22.42
CA VAL A 41 10.31 2.68 -22.31
C VAL A 41 8.81 2.97 -22.34
N THR A 42 8.12 2.35 -23.29
CA THR A 42 6.66 2.44 -23.43
C THR A 42 6.02 1.18 -22.87
N TYR A 43 5.00 1.36 -22.01
CA TYR A 43 4.19 0.27 -21.47
C TYR A 43 2.73 0.39 -21.92
N ARG A 44 2.09 -0.75 -22.21
CA ARG A 44 0.65 -0.85 -22.40
C ARG A 44 0.14 -2.18 -21.83
N GLN A 45 -0.90 -2.12 -21.03
CA GLN A 45 -1.57 -3.30 -20.53
C GLN A 45 -2.38 -3.98 -21.65
N ALA A 46 -2.19 -5.29 -21.84
CA ALA A 46 -3.02 -6.06 -22.77
C ALA A 46 -4.44 -6.26 -22.19
N VAL A 47 -5.46 -6.22 -23.06
CA VAL A 47 -6.87 -6.26 -22.65
C VAL A 47 -7.27 -7.66 -22.19
N ASP A 48 -6.86 -8.71 -22.91
CA ASP A 48 -7.21 -10.11 -22.62
C ASP A 48 -5.99 -10.89 -22.10
N TYR A 49 -5.28 -10.32 -21.13
CA TYR A 49 -4.12 -10.98 -20.54
C TYR A 49 -4.56 -12.09 -19.57
N PRO A 50 -3.96 -13.29 -19.61
CA PRO A 50 -4.42 -14.39 -18.78
C PRO A 50 -4.31 -14.12 -17.28
N VAL A 51 -5.31 -14.59 -16.54
CA VAL A 51 -5.42 -14.39 -15.09
C VAL A 51 -5.54 -15.74 -14.38
N ASP A 52 -4.68 -15.94 -13.38
CA ASP A 52 -4.81 -17.02 -12.40
C ASP A 52 -5.17 -16.40 -11.06
N LEU A 53 -6.31 -16.80 -10.50
CA LEU A 53 -6.77 -16.40 -9.18
C LEU A 53 -6.79 -17.60 -8.26
N TYR A 54 -6.01 -17.57 -7.19
CA TYR A 54 -6.00 -18.59 -6.16
C TYR A 54 -6.62 -18.03 -4.88
N TYR A 55 -7.74 -18.60 -4.47
CA TYR A 55 -8.48 -18.16 -3.29
C TYR A 55 -8.01 -18.96 -2.08
N LEU A 56 -7.39 -18.28 -1.12
CA LEU A 56 -6.99 -18.79 0.18
C LEU A 56 -8.02 -18.38 1.23
N MET A 57 -8.71 -19.36 1.80
CA MET A 57 -9.75 -19.12 2.79
C MET A 57 -9.36 -19.67 4.15
N ASP A 58 -9.53 -18.84 5.16
CA ASP A 58 -9.57 -19.26 6.55
C ASP A 58 -10.81 -20.14 6.81
N LEU A 59 -10.59 -21.36 7.29
CA LEU A 59 -11.65 -22.30 7.68
C LEU A 59 -11.64 -22.56 9.20
N SER A 60 -11.16 -21.61 9.99
CA SER A 60 -11.42 -21.53 11.42
C SER A 60 -12.92 -21.47 11.70
N TYR A 61 -13.31 -21.69 12.95
CA TYR A 61 -14.71 -21.85 13.32
C TYR A 61 -15.53 -20.56 13.12
N SER A 62 -14.89 -19.39 13.22
CA SER A 62 -15.53 -18.10 13.04
C SER A 62 -15.96 -17.84 11.60
N MET A 63 -15.29 -18.45 10.62
CA MET A 63 -15.54 -18.27 9.18
C MET A 63 -16.71 -19.10 8.62
N ASN A 64 -17.51 -19.75 9.47
CA ASN A 64 -18.56 -20.67 9.04
C ASN A 64 -19.66 -20.00 8.20
N ASP A 65 -20.11 -18.80 8.58
CA ASP A 65 -21.14 -18.07 7.82
C ASP A 65 -20.59 -17.48 6.52
N ASP A 66 -19.31 -17.08 6.50
CA ASP A 66 -18.64 -16.58 5.30
C ASP A 66 -18.38 -17.67 4.26
N LYS A 67 -18.20 -18.92 4.69
CA LYS A 67 -18.10 -20.08 3.79
C LYS A 67 -19.34 -20.24 2.90
N GLU A 68 -20.53 -20.11 3.49
CA GLU A 68 -21.80 -20.23 2.76
C GLU A 68 -21.90 -19.14 1.68
N LYS A 69 -21.58 -17.89 2.04
CA LYS A 69 -21.56 -16.75 1.11
C LYS A 69 -20.52 -16.93 -0.01
N LEU A 70 -19.36 -17.49 0.31
CA LEU A 70 -18.29 -17.69 -0.67
C LEU A 70 -18.68 -18.71 -1.73
N SER A 71 -19.40 -19.78 -1.36
CA SER A 71 -19.90 -20.75 -2.34
C SER A 71 -20.80 -20.06 -3.37
N GLU A 72 -21.70 -19.19 -2.92
CA GLU A 72 -22.59 -18.42 -3.79
C GLU A 72 -21.82 -17.40 -4.64
N LEU A 73 -20.77 -16.77 -4.08
CA LEU A 73 -19.96 -15.78 -4.79
C LEU A 73 -19.08 -16.39 -5.87
N GLY A 74 -18.69 -17.67 -5.75
CA GLY A 74 -17.80 -18.36 -6.68
C GLY A 74 -18.23 -18.27 -8.14
N ASP A 75 -19.53 -18.52 -8.40
CA ASP A 75 -20.10 -18.46 -9.75
C ASP A 75 -20.19 -17.02 -10.28
N SER A 76 -20.55 -16.07 -9.41
CA SER A 76 -20.60 -14.63 -9.71
C SER A 76 -19.21 -14.08 -10.06
N LEU A 77 -18.19 -14.42 -9.27
CA LEU A 77 -16.80 -14.03 -9.48
C LEU A 77 -16.30 -14.56 -10.82
N ALA A 78 -16.52 -15.86 -11.08
CA ALA A 78 -16.17 -16.48 -12.33
C ALA A 78 -16.85 -15.80 -13.54
N ALA A 79 -18.15 -15.50 -13.44
CA ALA A 79 -18.89 -14.82 -14.50
C ALA A 79 -18.35 -13.40 -14.77
N ARG A 80 -18.08 -12.63 -13.71
CA ARG A 80 -17.49 -11.28 -13.82
C ARG A 80 -16.09 -11.31 -14.42
N MET A 81 -15.26 -12.25 -13.98
CA MET A 81 -13.88 -12.38 -14.46
C MET A 81 -13.83 -12.84 -15.93
N ARG A 82 -14.76 -13.71 -16.36
CA ARG A 82 -14.91 -14.11 -17.78
C ARG A 82 -15.25 -12.95 -18.70
N ASN A 83 -15.93 -11.91 -18.19
CA ASN A 83 -16.21 -10.70 -18.96
C ASN A 83 -14.98 -9.78 -19.11
N ILE A 84 -13.98 -9.93 -18.23
CA ILE A 84 -12.73 -9.16 -18.26
C ILE A 84 -11.67 -9.87 -19.09
N THR A 85 -11.50 -11.18 -18.88
CA THR A 85 -10.58 -12.00 -19.67
C THR A 85 -11.19 -13.35 -20.01
N LYS A 86 -10.93 -13.81 -21.23
CA LYS A 86 -11.33 -15.14 -21.70
C LYS A 86 -10.51 -16.25 -21.05
N ASN A 87 -9.32 -15.93 -20.54
CA ASN A 87 -8.36 -16.90 -20.04
C ASN A 87 -8.18 -16.83 -18.51
N PHE A 88 -9.29 -17.06 -17.82
CA PHE A 88 -9.40 -17.06 -16.36
C PHE A 88 -9.30 -18.48 -15.79
N ARG A 89 -8.46 -18.67 -14.77
CA ARG A 89 -8.41 -19.88 -13.94
C ARG A 89 -8.63 -19.52 -12.48
N LEU A 90 -9.37 -20.40 -11.79
CA LEU A 90 -9.69 -20.27 -10.38
C LEU A 90 -9.19 -21.51 -9.63
N GLY A 91 -8.54 -21.28 -8.49
CA GLY A 91 -8.07 -22.31 -7.57
C GLY A 91 -8.53 -22.01 -6.15
N PHE A 92 -8.51 -23.01 -5.28
CA PHE A 92 -8.98 -22.91 -3.90
C PHE A 92 -8.04 -23.64 -2.95
N GLY A 93 -7.63 -22.96 -1.89
CA GLY A 93 -6.92 -23.52 -0.77
C GLY A 93 -7.49 -23.02 0.55
N SER A 94 -7.27 -23.79 1.59
CA SER A 94 -7.75 -23.44 2.92
C SER A 94 -6.67 -23.61 3.97
N PHE A 95 -6.82 -22.87 5.07
CA PHE A 95 -5.93 -22.90 6.20
C PHE A 95 -6.70 -22.71 7.50
N ILE A 96 -6.12 -23.18 8.60
CA ILE A 96 -6.54 -22.89 9.97
C ILE A 96 -5.27 -22.49 10.70
N ASP A 97 -4.66 -23.42 11.43
CA ASP A 97 -3.40 -23.21 12.12
C ASP A 97 -2.63 -24.52 12.35
N LYS A 98 -1.42 -24.41 12.90
CA LYS A 98 -0.56 -25.53 13.22
C LYS A 98 -1.21 -26.41 14.28
N LYS A 99 -1.26 -27.70 14.01
CA LYS A 99 -1.82 -28.73 14.90
C LYS A 99 -0.87 -29.04 16.08
N LEU A 100 -0.45 -28.03 16.85
CA LEU A 100 0.37 -28.13 18.05
C LEU A 100 -0.17 -27.24 19.17
N MET A 101 0.11 -27.61 20.42
CA MET A 101 -0.10 -26.75 21.57
C MET A 101 0.90 -25.57 21.52
N PRO A 102 0.53 -24.32 21.84
CA PRO A 102 -0.73 -23.88 22.47
C PRO A 102 -1.87 -23.50 21.52
N PHE A 103 -1.65 -23.55 20.21
CA PHE A 103 -2.63 -23.11 19.20
C PHE A 103 -3.88 -24.00 19.19
N ILE A 104 -3.72 -25.29 19.49
CA ILE A 104 -4.82 -26.25 19.59
C ILE A 104 -4.83 -26.99 20.92
N ASP A 105 -5.98 -27.57 21.26
CA ASP A 105 -6.13 -28.43 22.44
C ASP A 105 -5.30 -29.72 22.29
N PRO A 106 -4.45 -30.09 23.26
CA PRO A 106 -3.61 -31.28 23.16
C PRO A 106 -4.39 -32.59 23.31
N ARG A 107 -5.64 -32.56 23.78
CA ARG A 107 -6.44 -33.76 24.02
C ARG A 107 -6.88 -34.42 22.70
N PRO A 108 -6.62 -35.72 22.48
CA PRO A 108 -6.93 -36.37 21.20
C PRO A 108 -8.39 -36.27 20.76
N GLU A 109 -9.33 -36.29 21.70
CA GLU A 109 -10.75 -36.10 21.43
C GLU A 109 -11.07 -34.71 20.89
N LYS A 110 -10.40 -33.67 21.40
CA LYS A 110 -10.54 -32.28 20.94
C LYS A 110 -9.75 -32.00 19.67
N GLN A 111 -8.68 -32.75 19.41
CA GLN A 111 -8.01 -32.68 18.11
C GLN A 111 -8.82 -33.30 16.99
N ARG A 112 -9.52 -34.41 17.26
CA ARG A 112 -10.37 -35.08 16.26
C ARG A 112 -11.63 -34.28 15.95
N SER A 113 -12.14 -33.53 16.92
CA SER A 113 -13.34 -32.70 16.77
C SER A 113 -13.23 -31.49 17.74
N PRO A 114 -12.62 -30.38 17.29
CA PRO A 114 -12.41 -29.19 18.12
C PRO A 114 -13.73 -28.48 18.48
N CYS A 115 -14.73 -28.62 17.62
CA CYS A 115 -16.05 -27.99 17.65
C CYS A 115 -17.16 -28.99 17.26
N PRO A 116 -18.44 -28.68 17.56
CA PRO A 116 -19.56 -29.46 17.08
C PRO A 116 -19.63 -29.40 15.54
N VAL A 117 -19.51 -30.57 14.88
CA VAL A 117 -19.56 -30.71 13.40
C VAL A 117 -18.43 -29.96 12.69
N CYS A 118 -17.18 -30.35 12.96
CA CYS A 118 -16.03 -29.79 12.26
C CYS A 118 -14.90 -30.80 12.14
N ALA A 119 -14.00 -30.55 11.18
CA ALA A 119 -12.87 -31.40 10.86
C ALA A 119 -11.72 -31.24 11.86
N GLU A 120 -10.75 -32.14 11.75
CA GLU A 120 -9.48 -32.06 12.46
C GLU A 120 -8.66 -30.85 11.96
N PRO A 121 -7.98 -30.09 12.86
CA PRO A 121 -7.15 -28.96 12.46
C PRO A 121 -5.98 -29.35 11.57
N TYR A 122 -5.66 -28.48 10.62
CA TYR A 122 -4.51 -28.60 9.73
C TYR A 122 -3.97 -27.22 9.39
N GLY A 123 -2.67 -27.13 9.08
CA GLY A 123 -2.04 -25.85 8.74
C GLY A 123 -2.52 -25.30 7.40
N PHE A 124 -2.23 -26.00 6.30
CA PHE A 124 -2.67 -25.62 4.96
C PHE A 124 -3.06 -26.84 4.13
N LYS A 125 -4.07 -26.67 3.29
CA LYS A 125 -4.48 -27.64 2.28
C LYS A 125 -4.80 -26.97 0.95
N ASN A 126 -4.16 -27.44 -0.13
CA ASN A 126 -4.60 -27.17 -1.49
C ASN A 126 -5.85 -28.02 -1.79
N GLN A 127 -7.03 -27.40 -1.79
CA GLN A 127 -8.30 -28.11 -2.01
C GLN A 127 -8.54 -28.33 -3.51
N MET A 128 -8.15 -27.37 -4.34
CA MET A 128 -8.35 -27.38 -5.78
C MET A 128 -7.27 -26.57 -6.49
N SER A 129 -6.47 -27.24 -7.33
CA SER A 129 -5.54 -26.59 -8.26
C SER A 129 -6.26 -25.67 -9.26
N LEU A 130 -5.53 -24.69 -9.80
CA LEU A 130 -6.04 -23.73 -10.77
C LEU A 130 -6.65 -24.44 -11.99
N THR A 131 -7.93 -24.16 -12.24
CA THR A 131 -8.69 -24.74 -13.35
C THR A 131 -9.60 -23.73 -14.02
N THR A 132 -9.96 -23.97 -15.27
CA THR A 132 -10.96 -23.17 -16.00
C THR A 132 -12.40 -23.55 -15.64
N ASN A 133 -12.60 -24.72 -15.03
CA ASN A 133 -13.91 -25.17 -14.58
C ASN A 133 -14.28 -24.54 -13.23
N THR A 134 -14.93 -23.38 -13.30
CA THR A 134 -15.30 -22.61 -12.09
C THR A 134 -16.45 -23.24 -11.32
N GLU A 135 -17.32 -24.05 -11.95
CA GLU A 135 -18.40 -24.75 -11.24
C GLU A 135 -17.85 -25.74 -10.20
N ARG A 136 -16.60 -26.17 -10.39
CA ARG A 136 -15.90 -27.00 -9.41
C ARG A 136 -15.58 -26.23 -8.13
N PHE A 137 -15.36 -24.93 -8.22
CA PHE A 137 -14.99 -24.10 -7.07
C PHE A 137 -16.06 -24.17 -5.98
N SER A 138 -17.32 -23.83 -6.30
CA SER A 138 -18.42 -23.81 -5.32
C SER A 138 -18.59 -25.17 -4.63
N LYS A 139 -18.45 -26.27 -5.40
CA LYS A 139 -18.51 -27.65 -4.87
C LYS A 139 -17.36 -27.97 -3.91
N GLU A 140 -16.13 -27.56 -4.24
CA GLU A 140 -14.97 -27.82 -3.37
C GLU A 140 -15.01 -26.91 -2.13
N VAL A 141 -15.54 -25.68 -2.24
CA VAL A 141 -15.82 -24.80 -1.08
C VAL A 141 -16.85 -25.43 -0.17
N GLU A 142 -18.00 -25.87 -0.67
CA GLU A 142 -19.05 -26.54 0.13
C GLU A 142 -18.52 -27.77 0.85
N LYS A 143 -17.74 -28.59 0.14
CA LYS A 143 -17.14 -29.81 0.66
C LYS A 143 -16.06 -29.56 1.73
N ALA A 144 -15.39 -28.42 1.70
CA ALA A 144 -14.33 -28.12 2.66
C ALA A 144 -14.91 -27.86 4.05
N GLU A 145 -14.67 -28.76 5.00
CA GLU A 145 -15.18 -28.63 6.36
C GLU A 145 -14.45 -27.51 7.13
N ILE A 146 -15.20 -26.77 7.94
CA ILE A 146 -14.63 -25.87 8.95
C ILE A 146 -13.90 -26.68 10.02
N SER A 147 -13.03 -26.04 10.78
CA SER A 147 -12.32 -26.59 11.93
C SER A 147 -12.29 -25.56 13.06
N GLY A 148 -11.52 -25.79 14.11
CA GLY A 148 -11.27 -24.80 15.15
C GLY A 148 -9.94 -25.01 15.87
N ASN A 149 -9.43 -23.91 16.39
CA ASN A 149 -8.23 -23.76 17.20
C ASN A 149 -8.60 -23.00 18.51
N LEU A 150 -7.62 -22.70 19.35
CA LEU A 150 -7.82 -22.10 20.67
C LEU A 150 -7.57 -20.60 20.69
N ASP A 151 -6.54 -20.14 20.00
CA ASP A 151 -6.20 -18.74 19.90
C ASP A 151 -6.81 -18.07 18.68
N ALA A 152 -6.68 -16.75 18.62
CA ALA A 152 -7.34 -15.93 17.62
C ALA A 152 -6.52 -15.71 16.32
N PRO A 153 -5.19 -15.53 16.34
CA PRO A 153 -4.43 -15.43 15.11
C PRO A 153 -4.35 -16.78 14.39
N GLU A 154 -4.34 -16.76 13.05
CA GLU A 154 -4.35 -17.99 12.26
C GLU A 154 -3.03 -18.22 11.50
N GLY A 155 -2.83 -19.45 11.05
CA GLY A 155 -1.63 -19.91 10.32
C GLY A 155 -1.60 -19.53 8.84
N GLY A 156 -2.29 -18.46 8.44
CA GLY A 156 -2.51 -18.13 7.03
C GLY A 156 -1.24 -17.82 6.22
N PHE A 157 -0.14 -17.37 6.86
CA PHE A 157 1.10 -17.14 6.13
C PHE A 157 1.79 -18.42 5.65
N ASP A 158 1.65 -19.55 6.35
CA ASP A 158 2.10 -20.84 5.84
C ASP A 158 1.38 -21.18 4.53
N ALA A 159 0.07 -20.90 4.47
CA ALA A 159 -0.74 -21.12 3.28
C ALA A 159 -0.31 -20.26 2.10
N VAL A 160 -0.07 -18.97 2.31
CA VAL A 160 0.45 -18.07 1.26
C VAL A 160 1.83 -18.55 0.77
N MET A 161 2.71 -18.93 1.71
CA MET A 161 4.05 -19.42 1.36
C MET A 161 3.98 -20.69 0.51
N GLN A 162 3.16 -21.67 0.90
CA GLN A 162 3.00 -22.92 0.16
C GLN A 162 2.30 -22.69 -1.20
N ALA A 163 1.25 -21.87 -1.24
CA ALA A 163 0.55 -21.54 -2.48
C ALA A 163 1.47 -20.88 -3.52
N LEU A 164 2.44 -20.06 -3.10
CA LEU A 164 3.41 -19.43 -4.00
C LEU A 164 4.62 -20.31 -4.31
N SER A 165 4.96 -21.25 -3.43
CA SER A 165 6.14 -22.10 -3.60
C SER A 165 5.86 -23.34 -4.46
N CYS A 166 4.66 -23.91 -4.33
CA CYS A 166 4.24 -25.14 -5.01
C CYS A 166 3.65 -24.87 -6.41
N ASN A 167 4.50 -24.44 -7.34
CA ASN A 167 4.06 -24.04 -8.67
C ASN A 167 3.28 -25.13 -9.43
N GLU A 168 3.78 -26.38 -9.37
CA GLU A 168 3.20 -27.52 -10.08
C GLU A 168 1.88 -27.99 -9.46
N ASP A 169 1.82 -28.14 -8.13
CA ASP A 169 0.61 -28.60 -7.43
C ASP A 169 -0.53 -27.58 -7.52
N ILE A 170 -0.21 -26.29 -7.45
CA ILE A 170 -1.19 -25.21 -7.53
C ILE A 170 -1.57 -24.94 -8.99
N GLY A 171 -0.64 -25.11 -9.93
CA GLY A 171 -0.88 -24.98 -11.38
C GLY A 171 -0.73 -23.56 -11.92
N TRP A 172 0.17 -22.76 -11.33
CA TRP A 172 0.43 -21.38 -11.77
C TRP A 172 1.06 -21.36 -13.16
N ARG A 173 0.56 -20.46 -14.02
CA ARG A 173 1.16 -20.22 -15.34
C ARG A 173 2.35 -19.29 -15.25
N GLU A 174 3.35 -19.53 -16.09
CA GLU A 174 4.53 -18.67 -16.19
C GLU A 174 4.16 -17.25 -16.65
N ARG A 175 3.29 -17.14 -17.67
CA ARG A 175 2.89 -15.88 -18.32
C ARG A 175 1.42 -15.52 -18.05
N ALA A 176 1.06 -15.46 -16.77
CA ALA A 176 -0.24 -14.97 -16.34
C ALA A 176 -0.11 -13.96 -15.20
N ARG A 177 -1.15 -13.15 -15.01
CA ARG A 177 -1.30 -12.34 -13.81
C ARG A 177 -1.72 -13.26 -12.68
N LYS A 178 -0.84 -13.45 -11.71
CA LYS A 178 -1.05 -14.29 -10.54
C LYS A 178 -1.66 -13.45 -9.42
N MET A 179 -2.86 -13.81 -8.98
CA MET A 179 -3.56 -13.12 -7.89
C MET A 179 -3.88 -14.13 -6.79
N VAL A 180 -3.50 -13.80 -5.56
CA VAL A 180 -3.84 -14.58 -4.38
C VAL A 180 -4.83 -13.75 -3.57
N VAL A 181 -6.05 -14.26 -3.38
CA VAL A 181 -7.03 -13.64 -2.48
C VAL A 181 -6.92 -14.34 -1.13
N PHE A 182 -6.53 -13.61 -0.10
CA PHE A 182 -6.38 -14.11 1.26
C PHE A 182 -7.57 -13.63 2.09
N SER A 183 -8.43 -14.56 2.50
CA SER A 183 -9.68 -14.28 3.21
C SER A 183 -9.65 -14.78 4.64
N THR A 184 -9.85 -13.89 5.61
CA THR A 184 -9.92 -14.22 7.06
C THR A 184 -10.61 -13.13 7.85
N ASP A 185 -11.19 -13.48 8.99
CA ASP A 185 -11.72 -12.57 9.99
C ASP A 185 -10.79 -12.38 11.20
N ALA A 186 -9.55 -12.83 11.08
CA ALA A 186 -8.58 -12.89 12.16
C ALA A 186 -7.21 -12.25 11.83
N GLY A 187 -6.37 -12.15 12.86
CA GLY A 187 -4.95 -11.83 12.71
C GLY A 187 -4.16 -13.01 12.14
N PHE A 188 -2.84 -12.88 12.07
CA PHE A 188 -1.96 -13.91 11.52
C PHE A 188 -0.78 -14.18 12.45
N HIS A 189 -0.34 -15.44 12.48
CA HIS A 189 0.96 -15.82 13.03
C HIS A 189 2.09 -15.58 12.04
N TYR A 190 3.26 -15.21 12.58
CA TYR A 190 4.49 -14.99 11.80
C TYR A 190 5.70 -15.54 12.55
N ALA A 191 6.85 -15.59 11.87
CA ALA A 191 8.09 -16.15 12.42
C ALA A 191 8.39 -15.67 13.84
N GLY A 192 8.63 -16.60 14.74
CA GLY A 192 8.81 -16.41 16.17
C GLY A 192 7.68 -17.03 17.00
N ASP A 193 6.44 -16.99 16.52
CA ASP A 193 5.27 -17.45 17.27
C ASP A 193 5.28 -18.96 17.48
N GLY A 194 5.76 -19.73 16.49
CA GLY A 194 5.86 -21.19 16.57
C GLY A 194 6.79 -21.68 17.69
N ARG A 195 7.65 -20.81 18.23
CA ARG A 195 8.51 -21.13 19.37
C ARG A 195 7.70 -21.53 20.61
N LEU A 196 6.48 -21.01 20.77
CA LEU A 196 5.57 -21.42 21.84
C LEU A 196 5.18 -22.90 21.76
N ALA A 197 5.15 -23.44 20.53
CA ALA A 197 4.90 -24.85 20.25
C ALA A 197 6.19 -25.70 20.12
N GLY A 198 7.35 -25.13 20.44
CA GLY A 198 8.64 -25.80 20.30
C GLY A 198 9.17 -25.83 18.86
N LEU A 199 8.55 -25.10 17.93
CA LEU A 199 9.02 -24.98 16.56
C LEU A 199 10.15 -23.96 16.50
N VAL A 200 11.37 -24.45 16.35
CA VAL A 200 12.59 -23.63 16.31
C VAL A 200 13.27 -23.64 14.94
N VAL A 201 12.79 -24.48 14.02
CA VAL A 201 13.30 -24.55 12.65
C VAL A 201 12.59 -23.46 11.83
N PRO A 202 13.31 -22.50 11.24
CA PRO A 202 12.67 -21.48 10.41
C PRO A 202 12.01 -22.10 9.16
N ASN A 203 10.97 -21.45 8.66
CA ASN A 203 10.39 -21.78 7.36
C ASN A 203 11.45 -21.63 6.26
N ASP A 204 11.61 -22.65 5.41
CA ASP A 204 12.62 -22.66 4.34
C ASP A 204 12.15 -22.01 3.02
N GLY A 205 10.87 -21.61 2.97
CA GLY A 205 10.22 -21.08 1.79
C GLY A 205 10.20 -22.08 0.63
N GLN A 206 10.19 -23.38 0.86
CA GLN A 206 10.09 -24.39 -0.20
C GLN A 206 8.69 -25.03 -0.23
N CYS A 207 8.42 -25.77 -1.30
CA CYS A 207 7.18 -26.52 -1.42
C CYS A 207 7.23 -27.82 -0.62
N HIS A 208 6.20 -28.08 0.18
CA HIS A 208 6.08 -29.27 1.04
C HIS A 208 4.66 -29.82 1.08
N LEU A 209 4.01 -29.98 -0.07
CA LEU A 209 2.68 -30.61 -0.16
C LEU A 209 2.78 -32.12 -0.33
N ASP A 210 1.90 -32.87 0.34
CA ASP A 210 1.68 -34.29 0.04
C ASP A 210 0.79 -34.47 -1.20
N ASN A 211 0.64 -35.71 -1.67
CA ASN A 211 -0.22 -36.05 -2.81
C ASN A 211 -1.71 -35.73 -2.59
N ARG A 212 -2.12 -35.38 -1.36
CA ARG A 212 -3.49 -34.97 -1.01
C ARG A 212 -3.59 -33.45 -0.82
N GLY A 213 -2.52 -32.70 -1.08
CA GLY A 213 -2.46 -31.25 -0.99
C GLY A 213 -2.21 -30.70 0.41
N TYR A 214 -1.87 -31.52 1.41
CA TYR A 214 -1.62 -31.05 2.78
C TYR A 214 -0.17 -30.58 2.96
N TYR A 215 0.01 -29.48 3.70
CA TYR A 215 1.32 -29.00 4.10
C TYR A 215 1.97 -29.92 5.15
N THR A 216 3.02 -30.63 4.73
CA THR A 216 3.67 -31.68 5.53
C THR A 216 4.62 -31.14 6.60
N LYS A 217 5.15 -29.93 6.43
CA LYS A 217 6.11 -29.30 7.37
C LYS A 217 5.48 -28.37 8.40
N SER A 218 4.15 -28.33 8.48
CA SER A 218 3.40 -27.50 9.44
C SER A 218 3.84 -27.71 10.90
N LEU A 219 4.19 -28.95 11.27
CA LEU A 219 4.60 -29.35 12.62
C LEU A 219 6.13 -29.38 12.83
N ASP A 220 6.91 -29.11 11.77
CA ASP A 220 8.37 -29.16 11.80
C ASP A 220 8.97 -27.75 11.75
N GLN A 221 8.34 -26.83 11.00
CA GLN A 221 8.83 -25.49 10.72
C GLN A 221 7.95 -24.42 11.38
N ASP A 222 8.58 -23.36 11.84
CA ASP A 222 7.93 -22.12 12.29
C ASP A 222 7.16 -21.44 11.13
N TYR A 223 6.31 -20.48 11.47
CA TYR A 223 5.65 -19.63 10.48
C TYR A 223 6.69 -18.85 9.66
N PRO A 224 6.40 -18.47 8.41
CA PRO A 224 7.31 -17.65 7.63
C PRO A 224 7.37 -16.23 8.21
N SER A 225 8.53 -15.59 8.03
CA SER A 225 8.67 -14.16 8.37
C SER A 225 8.03 -13.30 7.28
N ILE A 226 7.63 -12.08 7.63
CA ILE A 226 7.12 -11.10 6.66
C ILE A 226 8.15 -10.86 5.53
N ALA A 227 9.44 -10.85 5.86
CA ALA A 227 10.51 -10.69 4.87
C ALA A 227 10.61 -11.88 3.90
N LEU A 228 10.46 -13.11 4.39
CA LEU A 228 10.45 -14.30 3.54
C LEU A 228 9.21 -14.33 2.64
N LEU A 229 8.05 -13.97 3.20
CA LEU A 229 6.80 -13.81 2.45
C LEU A 229 6.96 -12.77 1.33
N HIS A 230 7.49 -11.59 1.67
CA HIS A 230 7.79 -10.53 0.71
C HIS A 230 8.70 -11.02 -0.42
N GLN A 231 9.80 -11.68 -0.08
CA GLN A 231 10.73 -12.23 -1.06
C GLN A 231 10.01 -13.17 -2.02
N ARG A 232 9.18 -14.09 -1.52
CA ARG A 232 8.51 -15.08 -2.35
C ARG A 232 7.42 -14.48 -3.24
N ILE A 233 6.64 -13.51 -2.73
CA ILE A 233 5.65 -12.75 -3.52
C ILE A 233 6.34 -12.06 -4.70
N ARG A 234 7.49 -11.41 -4.43
CA ARG A 234 8.27 -10.70 -5.46
C ARG A 234 8.86 -11.65 -6.50
N GLU A 235 9.46 -12.76 -6.07
CA GLU A 235 10.02 -13.80 -6.95
C GLU A 235 8.96 -14.37 -7.89
N ARG A 236 7.74 -14.62 -7.37
CA ARG A 236 6.62 -15.17 -8.15
C ARG A 236 5.82 -14.11 -8.91
N LYS A 237 6.11 -12.83 -8.72
CA LYS A 237 5.38 -11.70 -9.33
C LYS A 237 3.87 -11.81 -9.06
N ALA A 238 3.52 -12.23 -7.85
CA ALA A 238 2.15 -12.42 -7.42
C ALA A 238 1.58 -11.13 -6.81
N ASN A 239 0.29 -10.91 -7.01
CA ASN A 239 -0.44 -9.84 -6.35
C ASN A 239 -1.26 -10.44 -5.20
N LEU A 240 -1.12 -9.88 -4.00
CA LEU A 240 -1.81 -10.39 -2.81
C LEU A 240 -2.96 -9.45 -2.45
N ILE A 241 -4.17 -9.99 -2.34
CA ILE A 241 -5.37 -9.24 -2.01
C ILE A 241 -5.85 -9.75 -0.64
N PHE A 242 -5.69 -8.94 0.40
CA PHE A 242 -6.20 -9.23 1.72
C PHE A 242 -7.67 -8.84 1.77
N ALA A 243 -8.54 -9.83 1.82
CA ALA A 243 -9.97 -9.68 2.01
C ALA A 243 -10.26 -9.99 3.49
N VAL A 244 -10.46 -8.97 4.32
CA VAL A 244 -10.51 -9.13 5.78
C VAL A 244 -11.69 -8.39 6.39
N THR A 245 -12.18 -8.82 7.55
CA THR A 245 -13.25 -8.11 8.25
C THR A 245 -12.81 -6.70 8.67
N GLU A 246 -13.78 -5.79 8.88
CA GLU A 246 -13.51 -4.39 9.20
C GLU A 246 -12.61 -4.23 10.44
N LYS A 247 -12.76 -5.13 11.42
CA LYS A 247 -11.96 -5.15 12.66
C LYS A 247 -10.46 -5.33 12.41
N ASN A 248 -10.09 -6.07 11.37
CA ASN A 248 -8.70 -6.37 11.04
C ASN A 248 -8.14 -5.47 9.94
N LEU A 249 -8.96 -4.61 9.33
CA LEU A 249 -8.56 -3.75 8.21
C LEU A 249 -7.24 -3.02 8.48
N HIS A 250 -7.13 -2.35 9.64
CA HIS A 250 -5.96 -1.58 9.99
C HIS A 250 -4.69 -2.43 10.12
N LEU A 251 -4.79 -3.63 10.68
CA LEU A 251 -3.66 -4.57 10.82
C LEU A 251 -3.11 -4.97 9.45
N TYR A 252 -3.99 -5.29 8.50
CA TYR A 252 -3.58 -5.68 7.16
C TYR A 252 -3.14 -4.50 6.28
N GLU A 253 -3.61 -3.28 6.56
CA GLU A 253 -3.04 -2.06 5.96
C GLU A 253 -1.59 -1.83 6.41
N GLN A 254 -1.29 -2.03 7.68
CA GLN A 254 0.09 -1.97 8.17
C GLN A 254 0.96 -3.07 7.53
N LEU A 255 0.41 -4.28 7.37
CA LEU A 255 1.11 -5.36 6.67
C LEU A 255 1.39 -5.00 5.21
N ARG A 256 0.40 -4.46 4.49
CA ARG A 256 0.56 -3.95 3.11
C ARG A 256 1.71 -2.95 3.03
N ASP A 257 1.76 -2.01 3.97
CA ASP A 257 2.79 -0.97 3.99
C ASP A 257 4.18 -1.55 4.33
N ALA A 258 4.23 -2.65 5.09
CA ALA A 258 5.45 -3.40 5.39
C ALA A 258 5.95 -4.29 4.23
N LEU A 259 5.19 -4.41 3.14
CA LEU A 259 5.52 -5.16 1.93
C LEU A 259 5.77 -4.19 0.75
N PRO A 260 6.83 -3.35 0.79
CA PRO A 260 7.11 -2.38 -0.27
C PRO A 260 7.45 -3.11 -1.57
N ASP A 261 7.17 -2.49 -2.72
CA ASP A 261 7.52 -3.01 -4.06
C ASP A 261 6.80 -4.30 -4.49
N VAL A 262 5.84 -4.80 -3.72
CA VAL A 262 4.88 -5.82 -4.16
C VAL A 262 3.48 -5.24 -4.23
N SER A 263 2.70 -5.71 -5.20
CA SER A 263 1.32 -5.27 -5.37
C SER A 263 0.43 -6.01 -4.37
N SER A 264 0.24 -5.41 -3.20
CA SER A 264 -0.77 -5.85 -2.23
C SER A 264 -1.90 -4.84 -2.07
N SER A 265 -3.14 -5.33 -1.97
CA SER A 265 -4.32 -4.52 -1.66
C SER A 265 -5.05 -5.09 -0.46
N VAL A 266 -5.82 -4.25 0.22
CA VAL A 266 -6.65 -4.64 1.36
C VAL A 266 -8.09 -4.22 1.05
N GLY A 267 -9.03 -5.12 1.28
CA GLY A 267 -10.46 -4.90 1.08
C GLY A 267 -11.25 -5.50 2.23
N VAL A 268 -12.39 -4.90 2.54
CA VAL A 268 -13.26 -5.33 3.63
C VAL A 268 -14.17 -6.48 3.16
N LEU A 269 -14.17 -7.60 3.89
CA LEU A 269 -15.23 -8.61 3.82
C LEU A 269 -16.48 -8.03 4.49
N ALA A 270 -17.61 -8.12 3.81
CA ALA A 270 -18.86 -7.62 4.38
C ALA A 270 -19.38 -8.59 5.47
N ASP A 271 -19.33 -8.14 6.72
CA ASP A 271 -20.08 -8.71 7.84
C ASP A 271 -21.58 -8.47 7.57
N ASP A 272 -22.21 -9.46 6.94
CA ASP A 272 -23.64 -9.77 6.91
C ASP A 272 -24.70 -8.70 6.49
N SER A 273 -25.84 -9.25 6.08
CA SER A 273 -27.19 -8.65 6.16
C SER A 273 -27.63 -7.60 5.12
N ARG A 274 -28.51 -8.04 4.21
CA ARG A 274 -29.63 -7.30 3.55
C ARG A 274 -29.85 -5.85 4.00
N ASN A 275 -28.98 -4.95 3.57
CA ASN A 275 -29.24 -3.56 3.21
C ASN A 275 -27.90 -2.90 2.89
N MET A 276 -27.28 -3.31 1.79
CA MET A 276 -26.54 -2.32 1.02
C MET A 276 -27.60 -1.63 0.15
N PRO A 277 -28.06 -0.39 0.43
CA PRO A 277 -28.54 0.39 -0.70
C PRO A 277 -27.37 0.37 -1.68
N THR A 278 -27.61 -0.03 -2.92
CA THR A 278 -26.67 0.12 -4.01
C THR A 278 -26.29 1.59 -4.09
N THR A 279 -25.32 2.01 -3.30
CA THR A 279 -24.49 3.16 -3.60
C THR A 279 -23.30 2.53 -4.27
N ASP A 280 -23.32 2.63 -5.59
CA ASP A 280 -22.11 2.66 -6.38
C ASP A 280 -21.04 3.37 -5.54
N LYS A 281 -19.91 2.70 -5.29
CA LYS A 281 -18.72 3.38 -4.76
C LYS A 281 -18.28 4.37 -5.84
N GLU A 282 -18.95 5.51 -5.90
CA GLU A 282 -18.46 6.69 -6.57
C GLU A 282 -17.18 7.07 -5.83
N CYS A 283 -16.06 6.96 -6.54
CA CYS A 283 -14.81 7.58 -6.12
C CYS A 283 -15.13 9.02 -5.66
N PRO A 284 -14.62 9.48 -4.51
CA PRO A 284 -14.81 10.87 -4.13
C PRO A 284 -14.34 11.75 -5.28
N PRO A 285 -15.12 12.75 -5.71
CA PRO A 285 -14.74 13.59 -6.82
C PRO A 285 -13.37 14.21 -6.53
N PRO A 286 -12.51 14.37 -7.55
CA PRO A 286 -11.16 14.91 -7.35
C PRO A 286 -11.25 16.22 -6.59
N VAL A 287 -10.53 16.31 -5.47
CA VAL A 287 -10.51 17.52 -4.64
C VAL A 287 -10.11 18.71 -5.52
N PRO A 288 -10.88 19.82 -5.49
CA PRO A 288 -10.59 20.98 -6.34
C PRO A 288 -9.38 21.73 -5.80
N VAL A 289 -8.18 21.24 -6.11
CA VAL A 289 -6.90 21.79 -5.66
C VAL A 289 -6.81 23.29 -5.95
N LEU A 290 -7.34 23.73 -7.10
CA LEU A 290 -7.37 25.14 -7.47
C LEU A 290 -8.18 26.01 -6.48
N ALA A 291 -9.32 25.53 -5.99
CA ALA A 291 -10.14 26.27 -5.05
C ALA A 291 -9.45 26.40 -3.68
N ILE A 292 -8.76 25.34 -3.23
CA ILE A 292 -8.00 25.34 -1.98
C ILE A 292 -6.82 26.32 -2.08
N VAL A 293 -6.05 26.25 -3.18
CA VAL A 293 -4.91 27.15 -3.40
C VAL A 293 -5.36 28.61 -3.46
N LEU A 294 -6.43 28.92 -4.20
CA LEU A 294 -6.97 30.28 -4.27
C LEU A 294 -7.50 30.75 -2.91
N GLY A 295 -8.14 29.88 -2.14
CA GLY A 295 -8.63 30.18 -0.79
C GLY A 295 -7.49 30.53 0.18
N VAL A 296 -6.40 29.77 0.17
CA VAL A 296 -5.22 30.01 1.01
C VAL A 296 -4.52 31.32 0.62
N ILE A 297 -4.32 31.57 -0.67
CA ILE A 297 -3.71 32.82 -1.16
C ILE A 297 -4.57 34.02 -0.74
N ALA A 298 -5.89 33.95 -0.94
CA ALA A 298 -6.80 35.01 -0.53
C ALA A 298 -6.75 35.26 0.99
N GLY A 299 -6.70 34.19 1.79
CA GLY A 299 -6.58 34.28 3.25
C GLY A 299 -5.31 35.01 3.70
N ILE A 300 -4.15 34.66 3.11
CA ILE A 300 -2.87 35.31 3.43
C ILE A 300 -2.88 36.80 3.04
N VAL A 301 -3.43 37.14 1.88
CA VAL A 301 -3.52 38.53 1.41
C VAL A 301 -4.43 39.36 2.32
N ILE A 302 -5.60 38.83 2.70
CA ILE A 302 -6.52 39.53 3.61
C ILE A 302 -5.88 39.74 4.98
N LEU A 303 -5.23 38.71 5.52
CA LEU A 303 -4.56 38.81 6.82
C LEU A 303 -3.43 39.85 6.79
N GLY A 304 -2.66 39.89 5.70
CA GLY A 304 -1.63 40.91 5.46
C GLY A 304 -2.19 42.32 5.36
N LEU A 305 -3.31 42.52 4.65
CA LEU A 305 -3.97 43.83 4.54
C LEU A 305 -4.51 44.31 5.89
N ILE A 306 -5.08 43.41 6.70
CA ILE A 306 -5.54 43.75 8.05
C ILE A 306 -4.36 44.19 8.92
N LEU A 307 -3.24 43.46 8.90
CA LEU A 307 -2.03 43.84 9.64
C LEU A 307 -1.50 45.22 9.20
N LEU A 308 -1.50 45.51 7.90
CA LEU A 308 -1.07 46.82 7.38
C LEU A 308 -2.02 47.95 7.81
N LEU A 309 -3.34 47.70 7.81
CA LEU A 309 -4.32 48.68 8.27
C LEU A 309 -4.19 48.96 9.77
N VAL A 310 -3.99 47.91 10.59
CA VAL A 310 -3.74 48.06 12.02
C VAL A 310 -2.44 48.81 12.26
N TRP A 311 -1.36 48.45 11.57
CA TRP A 311 -0.08 49.15 11.68
C TRP A 311 -0.23 50.64 11.29
N LYS A 312 -0.87 50.93 10.15
CA LYS A 312 -1.12 52.31 9.71
C LYS A 312 -2.00 53.09 10.70
N LEU A 313 -2.97 52.45 11.32
CA LEU A 313 -3.79 53.08 12.36
C LEU A 313 -2.95 53.42 13.59
N LEU A 314 -2.13 52.47 14.06
CA LEU A 314 -1.24 52.67 15.20
C LEU A 314 -0.21 53.77 14.94
N THR A 315 0.41 53.80 13.76
CA THR A 315 1.38 54.85 13.40
C THR A 315 0.70 56.20 13.32
N VAL A 316 -0.48 56.31 12.71
CA VAL A 316 -1.22 57.59 12.64
C VAL A 316 -1.61 58.09 14.04
N LEU A 317 -2.01 57.20 14.95
CA LEU A 317 -2.29 57.59 16.33
C LEU A 317 -1.03 58.05 17.08
N HIS A 318 0.08 57.35 16.88
CA HIS A 318 1.36 57.71 17.47
C HIS A 318 1.88 59.05 16.93
N ASP A 319 1.91 59.23 15.61
CA ASP A 319 2.31 60.47 14.95
C ASP A 319 1.41 61.64 15.37
N ARG A 320 0.10 61.41 15.53
CA ARG A 320 -0.83 62.46 16.01
C ARG A 320 -0.54 62.85 17.46
N ALA A 321 -0.15 61.89 18.31
CA ALA A 321 0.25 62.15 19.69
C ALA A 321 1.60 62.87 19.76
N GLU A 322 2.59 62.46 18.95
CA GLU A 322 3.87 63.15 18.84
C GLU A 322 3.74 64.55 18.27
N TYR A 323 2.93 64.74 17.23
CA TYR A 323 2.64 66.06 16.66
C TYR A 323 2.05 67.01 17.70
N ALA A 324 1.11 66.52 18.53
CA ALA A 324 0.54 67.30 19.62
C ALA A 324 1.59 67.65 20.69
N ARG A 325 2.51 66.72 21.01
CA ARG A 325 3.64 66.99 21.92
C ARG A 325 4.59 68.03 21.31
N PHE A 326 4.93 67.90 20.03
CA PHE A 326 5.82 68.82 19.32
C PHE A 326 5.26 70.25 19.24
N GLU A 327 3.97 70.43 18.94
CA GLU A 327 3.35 71.77 18.96
C GLU A 327 3.41 72.40 20.36
N ASN A 328 3.16 71.61 21.42
CA ASN A 328 3.31 72.08 22.80
C ASN A 328 4.76 72.48 23.12
N GLU A 329 5.74 71.67 22.73
CA GLU A 329 7.17 71.99 22.90
C GLU A 329 7.57 73.23 22.09
N ARG A 330 7.09 73.38 20.85
CA ARG A 330 7.34 74.56 20.00
C ARG A 330 6.78 75.84 20.61
N LEU A 331 5.58 75.79 21.20
CA LEU A 331 4.99 76.93 21.90
C LEU A 331 5.74 77.29 23.19
N MET A 332 6.32 76.30 23.89
CA MET A 332 7.12 76.52 25.10
C MET A 332 8.58 76.87 24.81
N ALA A 333 9.08 76.59 23.61
CA ALA A 333 10.43 76.90 23.17
C ALA A 333 10.59 78.42 22.98
N LYS A 334 10.93 79.11 24.07
CA LYS A 334 11.54 80.44 24.02
C LYS A 334 12.95 80.30 23.45
N TRP A 335 13.09 80.54 22.15
CA TRP A 335 14.40 80.74 21.52
C TRP A 335 14.90 82.12 21.92
N ASP A 336 15.87 82.16 22.83
CA ASP A 336 16.59 83.38 23.14
C ASP A 336 17.42 83.78 21.92
N THR A 337 17.10 84.91 21.28
CA THR A 337 17.73 85.41 20.05
C THR A 337 19.08 86.06 20.35
N GLY A 338 19.97 85.33 21.02
CA GLY A 338 21.37 85.66 21.23
C GLY A 338 22.25 84.60 20.56
N GLU A 339 23.28 85.03 19.85
CA GLU A 339 24.11 84.27 18.89
C GLU A 339 24.49 82.82 19.28
N ASN A 340 24.48 81.93 18.28
CA ASN A 340 24.68 80.48 18.40
C ASN A 340 26.11 80.14 18.94
N PRO A 341 26.23 79.59 20.17
CA PRO A 341 27.52 79.32 20.81
C PRO A 341 28.34 78.20 20.16
N ILE A 342 27.80 77.51 19.15
CA ILE A 342 28.42 76.33 18.50
C ILE A 342 28.91 76.66 17.07
N TYR A 343 28.67 77.88 16.57
CA TYR A 343 29.06 78.26 15.21
C TYR A 343 30.55 78.58 15.10
N LYS A 344 31.30 77.74 14.39
CA LYS A 344 32.65 78.04 13.88
C LYS A 344 32.56 78.24 12.37
N GLN A 345 33.01 79.39 11.86
CA GLN A 345 32.93 79.69 10.44
C GLN A 345 33.79 78.71 9.63
N ALA A 346 33.20 78.06 8.62
CA ALA A 346 33.79 76.95 7.88
C ALA A 346 34.73 77.38 6.72
N THR A 347 35.26 78.61 6.76
CA THR A 347 36.14 79.12 5.71
C THR A 347 37.59 78.95 6.13
N THR A 348 38.31 78.03 5.50
CA THR A 348 39.78 77.94 5.62
C THR A 348 40.41 78.52 4.35
N THR A 349 41.23 79.56 4.49
CA THR A 349 41.92 80.21 3.37
C THR A 349 43.29 79.56 3.20
N PHE A 350 43.55 78.89 2.07
CA PHE A 350 44.85 78.30 1.74
C PHE A 350 45.56 79.12 0.66
N LYS A 351 46.84 79.45 0.87
CA LYS A 351 47.68 80.17 -0.10
C LYS A 351 48.34 79.16 -1.05
N ASN A 352 48.05 79.23 -2.34
CA ASN A 352 48.65 78.39 -3.37
C ASN A 352 50.12 78.81 -3.65
N PRO A 353 51.14 77.97 -3.40
CA PRO A 353 52.53 78.33 -3.64
C PRO A 353 52.94 78.44 -5.12
N ALA A 354 52.17 77.85 -6.05
CA ALA A 354 52.56 77.80 -7.46
C ALA A 354 52.41 79.15 -8.20
N TYR A 355 51.67 80.09 -7.62
CA TYR A 355 51.47 81.43 -8.18
C TYR A 355 51.89 82.50 -7.16
N GLY A 356 53.13 82.42 -6.69
CA GLY A 356 53.90 83.59 -6.23
C GLY A 356 54.43 84.40 -7.43
N GLY A 357 53.59 84.58 -8.46
CA GLY A 357 53.88 85.35 -9.65
C GLY A 357 53.56 86.81 -9.39
N LYS A 358 54.59 87.64 -9.38
CA LYS A 358 54.57 89.09 -9.19
C LYS A 358 53.60 89.78 -10.14
N GLN A 359 52.57 90.42 -9.58
CA GLN A 359 52.20 91.82 -9.85
C GLN A 359 51.97 92.50 -8.51
#